data_AF-A0A1I3UTD4-F1
#
_entry.id   AF-A0A1I3UTD4-F1
#
_cell.length_a   1.000
_cell.length_b   1.000
_cell.length_c   1.000
_cell.angle_alpha   90.00
_cell.angle_beta   90.00
_cell.angle_gamma   90.00
#
_symmetry.space_group_name_H-M   'P 1'
#
loop_
_entity.id
_entity.type
_entity.pdbx_description
1 polymer ?
#
loop_
_entity_poly.entity_id
_entity_poly.type
_entity_poly.pdbx_seq_one_letter_code
_entity_poly.pdbx_strand_id
1 'polypeptide(L)'
;MLAERVRQARAAGAELTCADVAALLRQAVTQVRRLPAPSRPAPSGAPANVAEGRRLVEELYAAAAEIGRICLEIAPAYWSEAEAPEALALFADDICLDLPGVLARRRYALTGDRRCLAGVL
;
A
#
# COMPACT_ATOMS: atom_id res chain seq x y z
N MET A 1 18.46 36.98 -30.39
CA MET A 1 19.25 37.03 -31.64
C MET A 1 18.57 36.28 -32.80
N LEU A 2 18.14 35.01 -32.69
CA LEU A 2 17.36 34.30 -33.74
C LEU A 2 15.84 34.51 -33.67
N ALA A 3 15.26 34.52 -32.46
CA ALA A 3 13.84 34.86 -32.26
C ALA A 3 13.49 36.28 -32.76
N GLU A 4 14.47 37.19 -32.71
CA GLU A 4 14.33 38.55 -33.25
C GLU A 4 14.31 38.55 -34.78
N ARG A 5 15.16 37.74 -35.43
CA ARG A 5 15.15 37.56 -36.88
C ARG A 5 13.86 36.90 -37.39
N VAL A 6 13.29 35.97 -36.62
CA VAL A 6 11.97 35.37 -36.93
C VAL A 6 10.85 36.42 -36.81
N ARG A 7 10.88 37.28 -35.78
CA ARG A 7 9.93 38.39 -35.65
C ARG A 7 10.08 39.41 -36.79
N GLN A 8 11.30 39.76 -37.16
CA GLN A 8 11.60 40.69 -38.25
C GLN A 8 11.22 40.13 -39.62
N ALA A 9 11.50 38.86 -39.91
CA ALA A 9 11.09 38.21 -41.16
C ALA A 9 9.55 38.15 -41.29
N ARG A 10 8.86 37.86 -40.17
CA ARG A 10 7.39 37.85 -40.12
C ARG A 10 6.78 39.24 -40.27
N ALA A 11 7.42 40.28 -39.73
CA ALA A 11 7.00 41.68 -39.90
C ALA A 11 7.27 42.24 -41.31
N ALA A 12 8.31 41.74 -41.98
CA ALA A 12 8.71 42.16 -43.32
C ALA A 12 8.09 41.31 -44.45
N GLY A 13 7.28 40.28 -44.14
CA GLY A 13 6.71 39.36 -45.12
C GLY A 13 7.75 38.49 -45.85
N ALA A 14 8.94 38.34 -45.29
CA ALA A 14 10.05 37.60 -45.89
C ALA A 14 10.07 36.14 -45.43
N GLU A 15 10.45 35.22 -46.34
CA GLU A 15 10.57 33.79 -46.04
C GLU A 15 11.84 33.47 -45.24
N LEU A 16 11.71 32.59 -44.25
CA LEU A 16 12.84 32.09 -43.46
C LEU A 16 13.60 31.02 -44.24
N THR A 17 14.93 31.09 -44.23
CA THR A 17 15.74 30.07 -44.88
C THR A 17 15.75 28.78 -44.05
N CYS A 18 16.03 27.64 -44.70
CA CYS A 18 16.23 26.36 -44.00
C CYS A 18 17.33 26.43 -42.92
N ALA A 19 18.35 27.26 -43.13
CA ALA A 19 19.42 27.49 -42.15
C ALA A 19 18.91 28.18 -40.88
N ASP A 20 17.99 29.14 -41.02
CA ASP A 20 17.39 29.86 -39.88
C ASP A 20 16.50 28.92 -39.05
N VAL A 21 15.72 28.06 -39.72
CA VAL A 21 14.90 27.03 -39.05
C VAL A 21 15.76 26.02 -38.31
N ALA A 22 16.84 25.53 -38.93
CA ALA A 22 17.76 24.59 -38.31
C ALA A 22 18.48 25.19 -37.09
N ALA A 23 18.82 26.48 -37.13
CA ALA A 23 19.40 27.18 -35.99
C ALA A 23 18.41 27.30 -34.83
N LEU A 24 17.15 27.64 -35.11
CA LEU A 24 16.10 27.73 -34.11
C LEU A 24 15.79 26.38 -33.44
N LEU A 25 15.69 25.31 -34.24
CA LEU A 25 15.47 23.95 -33.72
C LEU A 25 16.62 23.50 -32.82
N ARG A 26 17.88 23.74 -33.22
CA ARG A 26 19.04 23.42 -32.36
C ARG A 26 19.02 24.18 -31.05
N GLN A 27 18.64 25.45 -31.06
CA GLN A 27 18.49 26.25 -29.85
C GLN A 27 17.38 25.68 -28.94
N ALA A 28 16.20 25.39 -29.49
CA ALA A 28 15.08 24.83 -28.75
C ALA A 28 15.44 23.46 -28.14
N VAL A 29 16.05 22.56 -28.91
CA VAL A 29 16.51 21.25 -28.44
C VAL A 29 17.56 21.40 -27.33
N THR A 30 18.48 22.36 -27.46
CA THR A 30 19.49 22.63 -26.41
C THR A 30 18.83 23.12 -25.13
N GLN A 31 17.80 23.95 -25.21
CA GLN A 31 17.05 24.40 -24.04
C GLN A 31 16.31 23.24 -23.37
N VAL A 32 15.62 22.40 -24.14
CA VAL A 32 14.93 21.21 -23.61
C VAL A 32 15.91 20.25 -22.94
N ARG A 33 17.09 20.02 -23.54
CA ARG A 33 18.13 19.16 -22.96
C ARG A 33 18.76 19.72 -21.67
N ARG A 34 18.70 21.04 -21.47
CA ARG A 34 19.20 21.70 -20.26
C ARG A 34 18.15 21.79 -19.15
N LEU A 35 16.89 21.45 -19.42
CA LEU A 35 15.90 21.36 -18.37
C LEU A 35 16.34 20.26 -17.39
N PRO A 36 16.36 20.53 -16.07
CA PRO A 36 16.59 19.49 -15.10
C PRO A 36 15.51 18.41 -15.27
N ALA A 37 15.89 17.14 -15.09
CA ALA A 37 14.92 16.06 -15.10
C ALA A 37 13.81 16.39 -14.09
N PRO A 38 12.52 16.14 -14.41
CA PRO A 38 11.46 16.36 -13.46
C PRO A 38 11.78 15.57 -12.19
N SER A 39 11.85 16.28 -11.06
CA SER A 39 12.12 15.67 -9.77
C SER A 39 11.07 14.58 -9.55
N ARG A 40 11.50 13.32 -9.50
CA ARG A 40 10.62 12.24 -9.05
C ARG A 40 10.16 12.63 -7.65
N PRO A 41 8.85 12.76 -7.37
CA PRO A 41 8.42 12.96 -6.00
C PRO A 41 9.00 11.80 -5.19
N ALA A 42 9.63 12.12 -4.06
CA ALA A 42 10.03 11.11 -3.09
C ALA A 42 8.81 10.20 -2.84
N PRO A 43 8.99 8.89 -2.61
CA PRO A 43 7.87 8.06 -2.18
C PRO A 43 7.27 8.74 -0.96
N SER A 44 6.09 9.35 -1.13
CA SER A 44 5.33 9.86 -0.01
C SER A 44 5.12 8.64 0.86
N GLY A 45 5.76 8.60 2.03
CA GLY A 45 5.35 7.67 3.07
C GLY A 45 3.83 7.75 3.16
N ALA A 46 3.18 6.60 3.37
CA ALA A 46 1.75 6.63 3.62
C ALA A 46 1.49 7.68 4.70
N PRO A 47 0.46 8.54 4.56
CA PRO A 47 0.22 9.60 5.52
C PRO A 47 0.14 8.98 6.92
N ALA A 48 0.59 9.72 7.95
CA ALA A 48 0.86 9.16 9.28
C ALA A 48 -0.32 8.36 9.86
N ASN A 49 -1.56 8.77 9.55
CA ASN A 49 -2.79 8.08 9.90
C ASN A 49 -2.91 6.67 9.28
N VAL A 50 -2.42 6.45 8.05
CA VAL A 50 -2.39 5.14 7.40
C VAL A 50 -1.33 4.23 8.02
N ALA A 51 -0.17 4.78 8.37
CA ALA A 51 0.86 4.02 9.07
C ALA A 51 0.39 3.60 10.47
N GLU A 52 -0.27 4.50 11.19
CA GLU A 52 -0.88 4.23 12.50
C GLU A 52 -2.02 3.21 12.40
N GLY A 53 -2.92 3.36 11.42
CA GLY A 53 -3.98 2.38 11.18
C GLY A 53 -3.45 0.98 10.87
N ARG A 54 -2.38 0.87 10.06
CA ARG A 54 -1.72 -0.42 9.82
C ARG A 54 -1.13 -1.01 11.09
N ARG A 55 -0.49 -0.20 11.93
CA ARG A 55 0.06 -0.63 13.22
C ARG A 55 -1.03 -1.20 14.13
N LEU A 56 -2.17 -0.52 14.23
CA LEU A 56 -3.31 -0.99 15.01
C LEU A 56 -3.86 -2.32 14.50
N VAL A 57 -3.96 -2.48 13.17
CA VAL A 57 -4.37 -3.76 12.57
C VAL A 57 -3.40 -4.88 12.94
N GLU A 58 -2.08 -4.63 12.91
CA GLU A 58 -1.08 -5.62 13.33
C GLU A 58 -1.20 -5.96 14.83
N GLU A 59 -1.48 -4.98 15.69
CA GLU A 59 -1.74 -5.21 17.11
C GLU A 59 -2.99 -6.08 17.34
N LEU A 60 -4.06 -5.87 16.57
CA LEU A 60 -5.26 -6.71 16.61
C LEU A 60 -4.98 -8.16 16.21
N TYR A 61 -4.19 -8.38 15.16
CA TYR A 61 -3.77 -9.72 14.76
C TYR A 61 -2.83 -10.37 15.79
N ALA A 62 -1.97 -9.60 16.45
CA ALA A 62 -1.12 -10.09 17.53
C ALA A 62 -1.97 -10.53 18.74
N ALA A 63 -2.96 -9.74 19.14
CA ALA A 63 -3.90 -10.10 20.20
C ALA A 63 -4.71 -11.36 19.86
N ALA A 64 -5.19 -11.48 18.62
CA ALA A 64 -5.88 -12.68 18.16
C ALA A 64 -4.98 -13.93 18.16
N ALA A 65 -3.68 -13.78 17.83
CA ALA A 65 -2.72 -14.87 17.93
C ALA A 65 -2.48 -15.32 19.37
N GLU A 66 -2.44 -14.40 20.34
CA GLU A 66 -2.32 -14.74 21.76
C GLU A 66 -3.52 -15.54 22.24
N ILE A 67 -4.74 -15.06 21.96
CA ILE A 67 -5.96 -15.80 22.30
C ILE A 67 -5.96 -17.17 21.63
N GLY A 68 -5.57 -17.24 20.35
CA GLY A 68 -5.46 -18.51 19.62
C GLY A 68 -4.46 -19.49 20.24
N ARG A 69 -3.33 -19.00 20.80
CA ARG A 69 -2.39 -19.83 21.56
C ARG A 69 -3.02 -20.37 22.85
N ILE A 70 -3.75 -19.55 23.59
CA ILE A 70 -4.52 -20.01 24.76
C ILE A 70 -5.54 -21.09 24.36
N CYS A 71 -6.21 -20.90 23.22
CA CYS A 71 -7.14 -21.91 22.70
C CYS A 71 -6.44 -23.24 22.40
N LEU A 72 -5.17 -23.24 22.02
CA LEU A 72 -4.39 -24.47 21.76
C LEU A 72 -3.91 -25.17 23.03
N GLU A 73 -3.77 -24.44 24.14
CA GLU A 73 -3.55 -25.06 25.46
C GLU A 73 -4.82 -25.78 25.96
N ILE A 74 -6.00 -25.24 25.64
CA ILE A 74 -7.31 -25.81 26.04
C ILE A 74 -7.77 -26.93 25.09
N ALA A 75 -7.66 -26.68 23.78
CA ALA A 75 -8.04 -27.60 22.70
C ALA A 75 -6.84 -27.83 21.77
N PRO A 76 -5.98 -28.82 22.06
CA PRO A 76 -4.71 -29.04 21.35
C PRO A 76 -4.83 -29.25 19.85
N ALA A 77 -3.75 -29.02 19.11
CA ALA A 77 -3.72 -29.09 17.64
C ALA A 77 -4.14 -30.44 17.04
N TYR A 78 -3.98 -31.54 17.78
CA TYR A 78 -4.37 -32.88 17.34
C TYR A 78 -5.88 -33.15 17.50
N TRP A 79 -6.62 -32.26 18.16
CA TRP A 79 -8.09 -32.34 18.22
C TRP A 79 -8.71 -31.77 16.95
N SER A 80 -9.75 -32.47 16.49
CA SER A 80 -10.55 -32.05 15.35
C SER A 80 -11.39 -30.80 15.65
N GLU A 81 -11.87 -30.14 14.61
CA GLU A 81 -12.82 -29.01 14.73
C GLU A 81 -14.19 -29.45 15.30
N ALA A 82 -14.46 -30.76 15.39
CA ALA A 82 -15.66 -31.27 16.05
C ALA A 82 -15.49 -31.45 17.58
N GLU A 83 -14.26 -31.69 18.04
CA GLU A 83 -13.94 -31.90 19.47
C GLU A 83 -13.61 -30.59 20.19
N ALA A 84 -12.91 -29.67 19.51
CA ALA A 84 -12.51 -28.38 20.08
C ALA A 84 -13.66 -27.49 20.63
N PRO A 85 -14.85 -27.44 20.00
CA PRO A 85 -15.91 -26.52 20.43
C PRO A 85 -16.38 -26.75 21.87
N GLU A 86 -16.49 -28.01 22.31
CA GLU A 86 -16.99 -28.34 23.64
C GLU A 86 -16.05 -27.84 24.74
N ALA A 87 -14.74 -28.01 24.57
CA ALA A 87 -13.76 -27.52 25.54
C ALA A 87 -13.58 -25.99 25.52
N LEU A 88 -13.84 -25.34 24.38
CA LEU A 88 -13.67 -23.89 24.24
C LEU A 88 -14.92 -23.07 24.58
N ALA A 89 -16.09 -23.70 24.74
CA ALA A 89 -17.34 -23.00 25.01
C ALA A 89 -17.27 -22.15 26.28
N LEU A 90 -16.82 -22.72 27.40
CA LEU A 90 -16.68 -21.99 28.66
C LEU A 90 -15.67 -20.83 28.55
N PHE A 91 -14.54 -21.08 27.88
CA PHE A 91 -13.52 -20.05 27.68
C PHE A 91 -14.04 -18.89 26.83
N ALA A 92 -14.85 -19.17 25.80
CA ALA A 92 -15.46 -18.14 24.96
C ALA A 92 -16.36 -17.21 25.79
N ASP A 93 -17.22 -17.80 26.63
CA ASP A 93 -18.10 -17.04 27.52
C ASP A 93 -17.30 -16.17 28.52
N ASP A 94 -16.24 -16.72 29.12
CA ASP A 94 -15.41 -16.02 30.11
C ASP A 94 -14.69 -14.78 29.53
N ILE A 95 -14.35 -14.79 28.25
CA ILE A 95 -13.67 -13.67 27.57
C ILE A 95 -14.60 -12.80 26.74
N CYS A 96 -15.92 -12.99 26.87
CA CYS A 96 -16.95 -12.27 26.13
C CYS A 96 -16.78 -12.36 24.61
N LEU A 97 -16.31 -13.50 24.09
CA LEU A 97 -16.27 -13.80 22.67
C LEU A 97 -17.28 -14.89 22.33
N ASP A 98 -17.77 -14.90 21.11
CA ASP A 98 -18.58 -16.01 20.63
C ASP A 98 -17.71 -17.23 20.31
N LEU A 99 -18.29 -18.42 20.43
CA LEU A 99 -17.60 -19.67 20.13
C LEU A 99 -17.01 -19.70 18.70
N PRO A 100 -17.72 -19.25 17.64
CA PRO A 100 -17.14 -19.11 16.32
C PRO A 100 -15.89 -18.24 16.28
N GLY A 101 -15.87 -17.13 17.02
CA GLY A 101 -14.74 -16.21 17.07
C GLY A 101 -13.52 -16.78 17.81
N VAL A 102 -13.74 -17.62 18.82
CA VAL A 102 -12.66 -18.36 19.51
C VAL A 102 -12.10 -19.46 18.62
N LEU A 103 -12.97 -20.24 17.95
CA LEU A 103 -12.55 -21.27 16.99
C LEU A 103 -11.77 -20.68 15.80
N ALA A 104 -12.17 -19.50 15.32
CA ALA A 104 -11.42 -18.77 14.30
C ALA A 104 -10.00 -18.41 14.75
N ARG A 105 -9.83 -17.97 16.00
CA ARG A 105 -8.52 -17.65 16.60
C ARG A 105 -7.67 -18.91 16.80
N ARG A 106 -8.26 -20.04 17.18
CA ARG A 106 -7.56 -21.33 17.22
C ARG A 106 -7.04 -21.73 15.83
N ARG A 107 -7.89 -21.67 14.79
CA ARG A 107 -7.47 -21.93 13.40
C ARG A 107 -6.38 -20.98 12.93
N TYR A 108 -6.48 -19.71 13.30
CA TYR A 108 -5.43 -18.74 13.01
C TYR A 108 -4.10 -19.08 13.68
N ALA A 109 -4.10 -19.48 14.96
CA ALA A 109 -2.88 -19.89 15.66
C ALA A 109 -2.24 -21.16 15.05
N LEU A 110 -3.03 -22.08 14.51
CA LEU A 110 -2.54 -23.27 13.82
C LEU A 110 -1.89 -22.97 12.46
N THR A 111 -2.46 -22.02 11.72
CA THR A 111 -2.15 -21.85 10.28
C THR A 111 -1.39 -20.57 9.97
N GLY A 112 -1.46 -19.56 10.84
CA GLY A 112 -1.06 -18.19 10.53
C GLY A 112 -1.92 -17.51 9.46
N ASP A 113 -3.00 -18.14 8.98
CA ASP A 113 -3.82 -17.59 7.91
C ASP A 113 -4.82 -16.56 8.44
N ARG A 114 -4.56 -15.28 8.15
CA ARG A 114 -5.41 -14.15 8.55
C ARG A 114 -6.86 -14.29 8.08
N ARG A 115 -7.11 -15.03 6.99
CA ARG A 115 -8.46 -15.24 6.48
C ARG A 115 -9.34 -16.05 7.42
N CYS A 116 -8.75 -16.80 8.36
CA CYS A 116 -9.52 -17.47 9.42
C CYS A 116 -10.29 -16.48 10.30
N LEU A 117 -9.81 -15.24 10.41
CA LEU A 117 -10.39 -14.17 11.22
C LEU A 117 -11.28 -13.22 10.42
N ALA A 118 -11.47 -13.46 9.13
CA ALA A 118 -12.31 -12.61 8.29
C ALA A 118 -13.76 -12.63 8.79
N GLY A 119 -14.31 -11.44 9.08
CA GLY A 119 -15.66 -11.29 9.63
C GLY A 119 -15.78 -11.54 11.13
N VAL A 120 -14.65 -11.83 11.80
CA VAL A 120 -14.54 -11.99 13.27
C VAL A 120 -13.77 -10.83 13.89
N LEU A 121 -12.80 -10.30 13.14
CA LEU A 121 -11.98 -9.13 13.44
C LEU A 121 -12.32 -8.01 12.47
#